data_AF-A0A6H1WUY3-F1
#
_entry.id   AF-A0A6H1WUY3-F1
#
_cell.length_a   1.000
_cell.length_b   1.000
_cell.length_c   1.000
_cell.angle_alpha   90.00
_cell.angle_beta   90.00
_cell.angle_gamma   90.00
#
_symmetry.space_group_name_H-M   'P 1'
#
loop_
_entity.id
_entity.type
_entity.pdbx_description
1 polymer ?
#
loop_
_entity_poly.entity_id
_entity_poly.type
_entity_poly.pdbx_seq_one_letter_code
_entity_poly.pdbx_strand_id
1 'polypeptide(L)'
;MILATGQDRCYDTRGREIPCQGTGQDGQWRFGLSGFPRFKVQGELVEDLLTGLFWPKNAALFEFPMSWEEALRAVARLNRENFLGFSDWRLPNRRELRSLVFYQAKNPVLPPGHPFENLFHGWYWTSTTAVINPRYAWNVHFGGGRMFYSHKEDERMVWPVRGRFRLPATGQHTCYNTLGNPVSCSGTGQDGEIRSGLPWPEPRFELRAEAVFDRLTGLFWTRLADLAPGRVTWEEAFQVVVELNRRKFSGFSDWRLPNINELESLVDAQYHSPALPRDHPFQEVREYYWSSTTSFYDPLWAWALYLAKGAVGIGLKHGPHFYVWAVRGRPWRPREDSNPQPAD
;
A
#
# COMPACT_ATOMS: atom_id res chain seq x y z
N MET A 1 7.98 2.44 8.52
CA MET A 1 8.21 1.05 8.05
C MET A 1 7.34 0.79 6.83
N ILE A 2 7.85 0.07 5.83
CA ILE A 2 7.14 -0.28 4.59
C ILE A 2 7.48 -1.75 4.26
N LEU A 3 6.52 -2.57 3.81
CA LEU A 3 6.78 -3.94 3.38
C LEU A 3 7.52 -3.98 2.05
N ALA A 4 8.36 -5.00 1.84
CA ALA A 4 8.85 -5.33 0.52
C ALA A 4 7.68 -5.78 -0.38
N THR A 5 7.77 -5.53 -1.68
CA THR A 5 6.74 -5.93 -2.64
C THR A 5 6.73 -7.44 -2.90
N GLY A 6 7.84 -8.12 -2.56
CA GLY A 6 8.07 -9.52 -2.91
C GLY A 6 8.66 -9.73 -4.31
N GLN A 7 8.85 -8.65 -5.09
CA GLN A 7 9.46 -8.74 -6.40
C GLN A 7 10.92 -9.18 -6.31
N ASP A 8 11.26 -10.24 -7.03
CA ASP A 8 12.59 -10.85 -7.05
C ASP A 8 13.14 -11.04 -8.48
N ARG A 9 12.28 -10.85 -9.48
CA ARG A 9 12.58 -10.92 -10.92
C ARG A 9 12.38 -9.57 -11.59
N CYS A 10 13.04 -9.41 -12.73
CA CYS A 10 13.04 -8.19 -13.51
C CYS A 10 12.65 -8.51 -14.95
N TYR A 11 12.02 -7.54 -15.62
CA TYR A 11 11.42 -7.76 -16.94
C TYR A 11 11.70 -6.58 -17.86
N ASP A 12 11.99 -6.86 -19.13
CA ASP A 12 12.08 -5.83 -20.17
C ASP A 12 10.68 -5.28 -20.53
N THR A 13 10.64 -4.31 -21.43
CA THR A 13 9.38 -3.68 -21.87
C THR A 13 8.48 -4.63 -22.67
N ARG A 14 9.06 -5.69 -23.26
CA ARG A 14 8.34 -6.76 -23.98
C ARG A 14 7.86 -7.88 -23.05
N GLY A 15 8.02 -7.69 -21.75
CA GLY A 15 7.58 -8.63 -20.72
C GLY A 15 8.47 -9.88 -20.60
N ARG A 16 9.66 -9.90 -21.21
CA ARG A 16 10.62 -10.99 -21.06
C ARG A 16 11.40 -10.82 -19.78
N GLU A 17 11.60 -11.92 -19.05
CA GLU A 17 12.44 -11.91 -17.85
C GLU A 17 13.90 -11.64 -18.24
N ILE A 18 14.58 -10.78 -17.45
CA ILE A 18 15.96 -10.38 -17.63
C ILE A 18 16.71 -10.41 -16.28
N PRO A 19 18.05 -10.54 -16.27
CA PRO A 19 18.83 -10.37 -15.05
C PRO A 19 18.55 -9.02 -14.39
N CYS A 20 18.34 -9.01 -13.07
CA CYS A 20 18.02 -7.78 -12.36
C CYS A 20 19.18 -6.80 -12.22
N GLN A 21 20.42 -7.27 -12.29
CA GLN A 21 21.60 -6.46 -12.01
C GLN A 21 21.71 -5.26 -12.97
N GLY A 22 21.77 -4.05 -12.41
CA GLY A 22 21.91 -2.80 -13.16
C GLY A 22 20.61 -2.25 -13.75
N THR A 23 19.48 -2.95 -13.60
CA THR A 23 18.19 -2.51 -14.16
C THR A 23 17.53 -1.39 -13.35
N GLY A 24 17.85 -1.27 -12.07
CA GLY A 24 17.19 -0.35 -11.14
C GLY A 24 15.76 -0.76 -10.75
N GLN A 25 15.23 -1.87 -11.28
CA GLN A 25 13.90 -2.37 -10.99
C GLN A 25 13.79 -2.85 -9.53
N ASP A 26 12.56 -2.97 -9.03
CA ASP A 26 12.28 -3.41 -7.66
C ASP A 26 12.93 -4.77 -7.33
N GLY A 27 12.92 -5.71 -8.28
CA GLY A 27 13.56 -7.03 -8.12
C GLY A 27 15.07 -7.00 -7.85
N GLN A 28 15.76 -5.91 -8.24
CA GLN A 28 17.17 -5.68 -7.91
C GLN A 28 17.35 -5.27 -6.44
N TRP A 29 16.51 -4.36 -5.94
CA TRP A 29 16.71 -3.73 -4.64
C TRP A 29 16.03 -4.46 -3.50
N ARG A 30 14.83 -4.99 -3.77
CA ARG A 30 13.98 -5.73 -2.81
C ARG A 30 13.81 -4.98 -1.48
N PHE A 31 13.69 -3.65 -1.56
CA PHE A 31 13.60 -2.80 -0.38
C PHE A 31 12.25 -2.91 0.32
N GLY A 32 12.30 -2.78 1.64
CA GLY A 32 11.17 -2.95 2.54
C GLY A 32 11.38 -4.10 3.51
N LEU A 33 10.46 -4.24 4.45
CA LEU A 33 10.42 -5.32 5.42
C LEU A 33 9.93 -6.61 4.76
N SER A 34 10.69 -7.68 4.92
CA SER A 34 10.37 -9.04 4.51
C SER A 34 10.82 -10.02 5.58
N GLY A 35 10.29 -11.25 5.58
CA GLY A 35 10.66 -12.28 6.55
C GLY A 35 9.97 -13.61 6.28
N PHE A 36 10.62 -14.69 6.68
CA PHE A 36 10.10 -16.06 6.60
C PHE A 36 10.34 -16.79 7.94
N PRO A 37 9.35 -17.53 8.47
CA PRO A 37 7.98 -17.62 7.97
C PRO A 37 7.23 -16.29 8.15
N ARG A 38 6.37 -15.92 7.19
CA ARG A 38 5.50 -14.75 7.30
C ARG A 38 4.25 -15.03 8.12
N PHE A 39 3.66 -16.22 7.90
CA PHE A 39 2.39 -16.61 8.50
C PHE A 39 2.59 -17.75 9.49
N LYS A 40 1.89 -17.67 10.63
CA LYS A 40 1.82 -18.73 11.64
C LYS A 40 0.36 -19.13 11.85
N VAL A 41 0.05 -20.40 11.59
CA VAL A 41 -1.30 -20.96 11.74
C VAL A 41 -1.55 -21.36 13.21
N GLN A 42 -2.73 -21.01 13.73
CA GLN A 42 -3.20 -21.30 15.08
C GLN A 42 -4.68 -21.72 15.00
N GLY A 43 -4.93 -22.97 14.61
CA GLY A 43 -6.27 -23.45 14.28
C GLY A 43 -6.84 -22.72 13.07
N GLU A 44 -8.01 -22.10 13.23
CA GLU A 44 -8.69 -21.30 12.19
C GLU A 44 -8.16 -19.86 12.07
N LEU A 45 -7.12 -19.51 12.82
CA LEU A 45 -6.47 -18.21 12.76
C LEU A 45 -5.10 -18.29 12.10
N VAL A 46 -4.75 -17.24 11.37
CA VAL A 46 -3.44 -17.03 10.75
C VAL A 46 -2.88 -15.72 11.26
N GLU A 47 -1.78 -15.81 12.02
CA GLU A 47 -1.00 -14.65 12.45
C GLU A 47 -0.04 -14.23 11.32
N ASP A 48 -0.10 -12.96 10.90
CA ASP A 48 0.89 -12.33 10.03
C ASP A 48 1.97 -11.68 10.89
N LEU A 49 3.12 -12.36 10.98
CA LEU A 49 4.25 -11.98 11.84
C LEU A 49 4.89 -10.65 11.42
N LEU A 50 4.71 -10.22 10.17
CA LEU A 50 5.24 -8.94 9.69
C LEU A 50 4.36 -7.75 10.07
N THR A 51 3.04 -7.95 10.15
CA THR A 51 2.08 -6.85 10.37
C THR A 51 1.49 -6.84 11.77
N GLY A 52 1.56 -7.96 12.50
CA GLY A 52 0.92 -8.14 13.81
C GLY A 52 -0.59 -8.38 13.72
N LEU A 53 -1.10 -8.66 12.52
CA LEU A 53 -2.52 -8.91 12.26
C LEU A 53 -2.84 -10.39 12.36
N PHE A 54 -4.09 -10.69 12.71
CA PHE A 54 -4.64 -12.04 12.65
C PHE A 54 -5.83 -12.07 11.71
N TRP A 55 -5.88 -13.12 10.89
CA TRP A 55 -6.85 -13.31 9.84
C TRP A 55 -7.54 -14.67 10.05
N PRO A 56 -8.85 -14.81 9.80
CA PRO A 56 -9.44 -16.12 9.63
C PRO A 56 -8.76 -16.84 8.45
N LYS A 57 -8.51 -18.14 8.61
CA LYS A 57 -7.88 -18.97 7.58
C LYS A 57 -8.74 -19.05 6.31
N ASN A 58 -10.06 -19.14 6.48
CA ASN A 58 -11.03 -19.04 5.40
C ASN A 58 -11.20 -17.57 4.96
N ALA A 59 -10.72 -17.25 3.76
CA ALA A 59 -10.78 -15.92 3.17
C ALA A 59 -12.13 -15.61 2.49
N ALA A 60 -13.04 -16.58 2.35
CA ALA A 60 -14.44 -16.36 1.97
C ALA A 60 -15.35 -16.77 3.14
N LEU A 61 -15.19 -16.08 4.27
CA LEU A 61 -15.90 -16.38 5.51
C LEU A 61 -17.43 -16.34 5.35
N PHE A 62 -17.92 -15.49 4.46
CA PHE A 62 -19.34 -15.34 4.15
C PHE A 62 -19.64 -15.99 2.81
N GLU A 63 -20.77 -16.71 2.74
CA GLU A 63 -21.19 -17.47 1.55
C GLU A 63 -21.37 -16.60 0.31
N PHE A 64 -21.84 -15.35 0.49
CA PHE A 64 -22.11 -14.41 -0.59
C PHE A 64 -21.38 -13.07 -0.37
N PRO A 65 -20.99 -12.38 -1.45
CA PRO A 65 -20.52 -11.01 -1.37
C PRO A 65 -21.65 -10.10 -0.86
N MET A 66 -21.29 -8.97 -0.26
CA MET A 66 -22.27 -8.06 0.34
C MET A 66 -21.91 -6.60 0.11
N SER A 67 -22.89 -5.71 0.30
CA SER A 67 -22.65 -4.26 0.26
C SER A 67 -21.69 -3.83 1.36
N TRP A 68 -21.13 -2.63 1.22
CA TRP A 68 -20.13 -2.13 2.17
C TRP A 68 -20.70 -1.93 3.58
N GLU A 69 -21.95 -1.48 3.69
CA GLU A 69 -22.60 -1.31 4.99
C GLU A 69 -22.95 -2.66 5.63
N GLU A 70 -23.38 -3.63 4.83
CA GLU A 70 -23.59 -5.01 5.30
C GLU A 70 -22.30 -5.63 5.80
N ALA A 71 -21.16 -5.37 5.13
CA ALA A 71 -19.84 -5.84 5.57
C ALA A 71 -19.49 -5.32 6.97
N LEU A 72 -19.67 -4.02 7.23
CA LEU A 72 -19.44 -3.43 8.56
C LEU A 72 -20.37 -4.04 9.62
N ARG A 73 -21.66 -4.22 9.30
CA ARG A 73 -22.64 -4.86 10.19
C ARG A 73 -22.31 -6.33 10.46
N ALA A 74 -21.84 -7.06 9.46
CA ALA A 74 -21.44 -8.45 9.58
C ALA A 74 -20.24 -8.60 10.52
N VAL A 75 -19.24 -7.73 10.42
CA VAL A 75 -18.10 -7.73 11.34
C VAL A 75 -18.53 -7.36 12.77
N ALA A 76 -19.43 -6.39 12.93
CA ALA A 76 -20.00 -6.08 14.24
C ALA A 76 -20.75 -7.29 14.84
N ARG A 77 -21.38 -8.14 14.01
CA ARG A 77 -22.00 -9.40 14.45
C ARG A 77 -20.97 -10.41 14.93
N LEU A 78 -19.86 -10.60 14.19
CA LEU A 78 -18.76 -11.48 14.61
C LEU A 78 -18.26 -11.12 16.01
N ASN A 79 -18.18 -9.83 16.33
CA ASN A 79 -17.77 -9.37 17.66
C ASN A 79 -18.78 -9.71 18.76
N ARG A 80 -20.09 -9.59 18.49
CA ARG A 80 -21.14 -9.98 19.46
C ARG A 80 -21.18 -11.48 19.70
N GLU A 81 -20.88 -12.27 18.68
CA GLU A 81 -20.88 -13.73 18.72
C GLU A 81 -19.55 -14.31 19.24
N ASN A 82 -18.58 -13.45 19.58
CA ASN A 82 -17.24 -13.84 20.00
C ASN A 82 -16.58 -14.82 19.02
N PHE A 83 -16.66 -14.52 17.72
CA PHE A 83 -16.19 -15.38 16.64
C PHE A 83 -14.72 -15.78 16.84
N LEU A 84 -14.45 -17.09 16.79
CA LEU A 84 -13.16 -17.71 17.11
C LEU A 84 -12.59 -17.35 18.50
N GLY A 85 -13.47 -16.98 19.44
CA GLY A 85 -13.09 -16.57 20.79
C GLY A 85 -12.66 -15.10 20.90
N PHE A 86 -12.91 -14.27 19.88
CA PHE A 86 -12.50 -12.86 19.85
C PHE A 86 -13.65 -11.91 19.50
N SER A 87 -13.55 -10.70 20.05
CA SER A 87 -14.54 -9.62 19.88
C SER A 87 -13.93 -8.29 19.40
N ASP A 88 -12.70 -8.32 18.86
CA ASP A 88 -11.93 -7.19 18.35
C ASP A 88 -11.74 -7.23 16.83
N TRP A 89 -12.65 -7.89 16.12
CA TRP A 89 -12.68 -7.94 14.66
C TRP A 89 -13.07 -6.59 14.05
N ARG A 90 -12.44 -6.26 12.92
CA ARG A 90 -12.78 -5.11 12.08
C ARG A 90 -12.73 -5.50 10.60
N LEU A 91 -13.46 -4.75 9.78
CA LEU A 91 -13.20 -4.75 8.34
C LEU A 91 -11.82 -4.07 8.14
N PRO A 92 -10.85 -4.72 7.47
CA PRO A 92 -9.49 -4.18 7.33
C PRO A 92 -9.53 -2.85 6.61
N ASN A 93 -8.72 -1.88 7.02
CA ASN A 93 -8.51 -0.70 6.21
C ASN A 93 -7.69 -1.04 4.96
N ARG A 94 -7.58 -0.06 4.04
CA ARG A 94 -6.93 -0.29 2.74
C ARG A 94 -5.47 -0.74 2.86
N ARG A 95 -4.73 -0.32 3.90
CA ARG A 95 -3.33 -0.71 4.11
C ARG A 95 -3.22 -2.08 4.76
N GLU A 96 -4.12 -2.42 5.67
CA GLU A 96 -4.20 -3.75 6.28
C GLU A 96 -4.46 -4.82 5.23
N LEU A 97 -5.49 -4.65 4.40
CA LEU A 97 -5.83 -5.64 3.37
C LEU A 97 -4.75 -5.73 2.29
N ARG A 98 -4.25 -4.58 1.82
CA ARG A 98 -3.17 -4.51 0.84
C ARG A 98 -1.86 -5.11 1.35
N SER A 99 -1.62 -5.14 2.66
CA SER A 99 -0.40 -5.72 3.21
C SER A 99 -0.21 -7.19 2.84
N LEU A 100 -1.30 -7.92 2.57
CA LEU A 100 -1.27 -9.31 2.10
C LEU A 100 -0.76 -9.46 0.66
N VAL A 101 -0.82 -8.39 -0.16
CA VAL A 101 -0.46 -8.44 -1.58
C VAL A 101 1.03 -8.72 -1.76
N PHE A 102 1.34 -9.77 -2.52
CA PHE A 102 2.68 -10.16 -2.95
C PHE A 102 2.80 -10.00 -4.47
N TYR A 103 3.57 -9.01 -4.91
CA TYR A 103 3.58 -8.52 -6.29
C TYR A 103 4.31 -9.44 -7.29
N GLN A 104 4.93 -10.51 -6.81
CA GLN A 104 5.57 -11.56 -7.61
C GLN A 104 4.71 -12.83 -7.72
N ALA A 105 3.46 -12.78 -7.26
CA ALA A 105 2.44 -13.81 -7.41
C ALA A 105 1.23 -13.29 -8.18
N LYS A 106 0.39 -14.20 -8.68
CA LYS A 106 -0.88 -13.90 -9.35
C LYS A 106 -1.83 -15.08 -9.20
N ASN A 107 -3.13 -14.80 -9.13
CA ASN A 107 -4.18 -15.80 -9.01
C ASN A 107 -3.90 -16.91 -7.95
N PRO A 108 -3.63 -16.56 -6.68
CA PRO A 108 -3.76 -15.22 -6.10
C PRO A 108 -2.44 -14.45 -5.91
N VAL A 109 -2.54 -13.15 -5.64
CA VAL A 109 -1.42 -12.25 -5.29
C VAL A 109 -1.00 -12.38 -3.82
N LEU A 110 -0.81 -13.60 -3.34
CA LEU A 110 -0.39 -13.87 -1.96
C LEU A 110 1.04 -14.44 -1.91
N PRO A 111 1.75 -14.31 -0.78
CA PRO A 111 3.07 -14.90 -0.63
C PRO A 111 3.05 -16.42 -0.87
N PRO A 112 4.06 -16.99 -1.54
CA PRO A 112 4.16 -18.43 -1.73
C PRO A 112 4.06 -19.20 -0.41
N GLY A 113 3.30 -20.29 -0.39
CA GLY A 113 3.08 -21.10 0.81
C GLY A 113 2.13 -20.48 1.84
N HIS A 114 1.31 -19.49 1.45
CA HIS A 114 0.29 -18.94 2.36
C HIS A 114 -0.69 -20.03 2.86
N PRO A 115 -1.19 -19.93 4.10
CA PRO A 115 -2.09 -20.93 4.69
C PRO A 115 -3.58 -20.67 4.42
N PHE A 116 -3.92 -19.61 3.71
CA PHE A 116 -5.31 -19.19 3.48
C PHE A 116 -6.08 -20.10 2.52
N GLU A 117 -7.35 -20.31 2.82
CA GLU A 117 -8.28 -21.20 2.11
C GLU A 117 -9.47 -20.43 1.54
N ASN A 118 -10.14 -21.01 0.53
CA ASN A 118 -11.34 -20.45 -0.12
C ASN A 118 -11.21 -18.99 -0.56
N LEU A 119 -10.00 -18.58 -0.96
CA LEU A 119 -9.78 -17.22 -1.42
C LEU A 119 -10.46 -16.99 -2.76
N PHE A 120 -11.31 -15.96 -2.82
CA PHE A 120 -11.88 -15.49 -4.08
C PHE A 120 -10.86 -14.63 -4.83
N HIS A 121 -10.65 -14.86 -6.13
CA HIS A 121 -9.66 -14.09 -6.91
C HIS A 121 -10.18 -12.73 -7.39
N GLY A 122 -11.23 -12.20 -6.74
CA GLY A 122 -11.84 -10.92 -7.06
C GLY A 122 -11.59 -9.86 -5.99
N TRP A 123 -12.59 -9.00 -5.82
CA TRP A 123 -12.50 -7.81 -4.99
C TRP A 123 -12.98 -8.04 -3.56
N TYR A 124 -12.22 -7.50 -2.61
CA TYR A 124 -12.51 -7.53 -1.18
C TYR A 124 -12.66 -6.12 -0.62
N TRP A 125 -13.71 -5.90 0.18
CA TRP A 125 -13.95 -4.63 0.83
C TRP A 125 -12.87 -4.25 1.84
N THR A 126 -12.62 -2.95 1.95
CA THR A 126 -11.88 -2.35 3.07
C THR A 126 -12.79 -1.38 3.82
N SER A 127 -12.47 -1.02 5.06
CA SER A 127 -13.20 -0.02 5.85
C SER A 127 -12.89 1.44 5.47
N THR A 128 -12.00 1.67 4.50
CA THR A 128 -11.60 3.02 4.08
C THR A 128 -12.56 3.57 3.02
N THR A 129 -13.16 4.73 3.27
CA THR A 129 -13.97 5.46 2.28
C THR A 129 -13.06 6.13 1.24
N ALA A 130 -13.49 6.23 -0.03
CA ALA A 130 -12.78 7.01 -1.03
C ALA A 130 -13.20 8.49 -0.94
N VAL A 131 -12.39 9.36 -0.32
CA VAL A 131 -12.80 10.75 -0.05
C VAL A 131 -13.05 11.57 -1.33
N ILE A 132 -12.40 11.24 -2.45
CA ILE A 132 -12.69 11.86 -3.76
C ILE A 132 -14.17 11.68 -4.19
N ASN A 133 -14.83 10.61 -3.74
CA ASN A 133 -16.26 10.40 -3.90
C ASN A 133 -16.78 9.52 -2.74
N PRO A 134 -17.26 10.12 -1.63
CA PRO A 134 -17.55 9.37 -0.40
C PRO A 134 -18.71 8.36 -0.47
N ARG A 135 -19.41 8.28 -1.60
CA ARG A 135 -20.35 7.19 -1.94
C ARG A 135 -19.64 5.88 -2.31
N TYR A 136 -18.31 5.91 -2.44
CA TYR A 136 -17.47 4.80 -2.80
C TYR A 136 -16.54 4.41 -1.63
N ALA A 137 -16.18 3.14 -1.56
CA ALA A 137 -15.21 2.62 -0.61
C ALA A 137 -14.08 1.88 -1.33
N TRP A 138 -12.90 1.81 -0.70
CA TRP A 138 -11.75 1.11 -1.25
C TRP A 138 -11.93 -0.41 -1.17
N ASN A 139 -11.39 -1.10 -2.17
CA ASN A 139 -11.28 -2.55 -2.23
C ASN A 139 -9.97 -2.99 -2.89
N VAL A 140 -9.57 -4.24 -2.62
CA VAL A 140 -8.34 -4.84 -3.13
C VAL A 140 -8.69 -6.09 -3.94
N HIS A 141 -8.10 -6.22 -5.11
CA HIS A 141 -8.30 -7.36 -6.03
C HIS A 141 -7.26 -8.44 -5.81
N PHE A 142 -7.64 -9.63 -5.33
CA PHE A 142 -6.67 -10.69 -5.01
C PHE A 142 -6.22 -11.55 -6.20
N GLY A 143 -6.83 -11.43 -7.37
CA GLY A 143 -6.28 -12.05 -8.59
C GLY A 143 -5.06 -11.31 -9.16
N GLY A 144 -4.98 -9.99 -8.95
CA GLY A 144 -4.04 -9.12 -9.68
C GLY A 144 -3.45 -7.95 -8.90
N GLY A 145 -3.82 -7.74 -7.63
CA GLY A 145 -3.18 -6.80 -6.69
C GLY A 145 -3.64 -5.35 -6.75
N ARG A 146 -4.58 -5.02 -7.65
CA ARG A 146 -5.07 -3.63 -7.83
C ARG A 146 -5.84 -3.18 -6.59
N MET A 147 -5.68 -1.90 -6.23
CA MET A 147 -6.45 -1.25 -5.17
C MET A 147 -7.17 -0.04 -5.74
N PHE A 148 -8.49 -0.18 -5.88
CA PHE A 148 -9.41 0.82 -6.43
C PHE A 148 -10.62 0.97 -5.51
N TYR A 149 -11.61 1.75 -5.91
CA TYR A 149 -12.83 1.93 -5.15
C TYR A 149 -14.06 1.53 -5.98
N SER A 150 -15.11 1.13 -5.28
CA SER A 150 -16.41 0.74 -5.87
C SER A 150 -17.54 1.39 -5.08
N HIS A 151 -18.73 1.45 -5.69
CA HIS A 151 -19.88 2.09 -5.05
C HIS A 151 -20.22 1.30 -3.78
N LYS A 152 -20.61 1.98 -2.68
CA LYS A 152 -20.88 1.31 -1.40
C LYS A 152 -22.04 0.31 -1.46
N GLU A 153 -22.90 0.42 -2.47
CA GLU A 153 -24.01 -0.51 -2.76
C GLU A 153 -23.58 -1.71 -3.61
N ASP A 154 -22.38 -1.70 -4.20
CA ASP A 154 -21.88 -2.87 -4.92
C ASP A 154 -21.57 -4.02 -3.96
N GLU A 155 -21.56 -5.25 -4.45
CA GLU A 155 -21.27 -6.43 -3.64
C GLU A 155 -19.81 -6.85 -3.76
N ARG A 156 -19.09 -7.03 -2.64
CA ARG A 156 -17.70 -7.52 -2.62
C ARG A 156 -17.50 -8.52 -1.48
N MET A 157 -16.42 -9.29 -1.55
CA MET A 157 -16.06 -10.24 -0.50
C MET A 157 -15.59 -9.52 0.76
N VAL A 158 -15.77 -10.17 1.91
CA VAL A 158 -15.42 -9.63 3.23
C VAL A 158 -14.44 -10.57 3.91
N TRP A 159 -13.30 -10.03 4.32
CA TRP A 159 -12.29 -10.76 5.07
C TRP A 159 -11.92 -9.94 6.31
N PRO A 160 -12.49 -10.25 7.48
CA PRO A 160 -12.23 -9.47 8.69
C PRO A 160 -10.81 -9.71 9.19
N VAL A 161 -10.31 -8.73 9.93
CA VAL A 161 -8.99 -8.78 10.54
C VAL A 161 -9.08 -8.36 12.00
N ARG A 162 -8.12 -8.78 12.82
CA ARG A 162 -7.96 -8.33 14.20
C ARG A 162 -6.48 -8.11 14.55
N GLY A 163 -6.21 -7.69 15.78
CA GLY A 163 -4.86 -7.41 16.28
C GLY A 163 -4.37 -5.98 15.97
N ARG A 164 -3.13 -5.68 16.37
CA ARG A 164 -2.54 -4.34 16.28
C ARG A 164 -1.68 -4.21 15.01
N PHE A 165 -2.10 -3.37 14.07
CA PHE A 165 -1.35 -3.14 12.84
C PHE A 165 -0.06 -2.35 13.10
N ARG A 166 1.08 -2.93 12.72
CA ARG A 166 2.42 -2.36 12.97
C ARG A 166 2.93 -1.48 11.84
N LEU A 167 2.16 -1.26 10.78
CA LEU A 167 2.51 -0.35 9.69
C LEU A 167 1.71 0.96 9.81
N PRO A 168 2.09 2.03 9.09
CA PRO A 168 1.41 3.32 9.21
C PRO A 168 -0.10 3.26 8.97
N ALA A 169 -0.85 3.98 9.79
CA ALA A 169 -2.28 4.22 9.59
C ALA A 169 -2.54 4.93 8.26
N THR A 170 -3.77 4.89 7.74
CA THR A 170 -4.12 5.43 6.41
C THR A 170 -4.19 6.96 6.35
N GLY A 171 -4.31 7.62 7.50
CA GLY A 171 -4.58 9.06 7.62
C GLY A 171 -6.08 9.41 7.66
N GLN A 172 -6.97 8.50 7.24
CA GLN A 172 -8.41 8.76 7.26
C GLN A 172 -8.94 8.93 8.68
N HIS A 173 -9.68 10.01 8.91
CA HIS A 173 -10.24 10.33 10.22
C HIS A 173 -11.74 10.69 10.19
N THR A 174 -12.30 10.94 9.00
CA THR A 174 -13.72 11.24 8.78
C THR A 174 -14.48 9.99 8.32
N CYS A 175 -15.69 9.81 8.85
CA CYS A 175 -16.61 8.73 8.48
C CYS A 175 -17.76 9.25 7.64
N TYR A 176 -18.28 8.40 6.75
CA TYR A 176 -19.31 8.78 5.78
C TYR A 176 -20.39 7.71 5.68
N ASN A 177 -21.65 8.12 5.52
CA ASN A 177 -22.73 7.19 5.19
C ASN A 177 -22.69 6.76 3.71
N THR A 178 -23.65 5.94 3.28
CA THR A 178 -23.76 5.42 1.90
C THR A 178 -24.08 6.52 0.87
N LEU A 179 -24.76 7.59 1.30
CA LEU A 179 -25.03 8.78 0.49
C LEU A 179 -23.79 9.69 0.32
N GLY A 180 -22.70 9.41 1.04
CA GLY A 180 -21.46 10.18 1.01
C GLY A 180 -21.46 11.40 1.93
N ASN A 181 -22.45 11.53 2.82
CA ASN A 181 -22.48 12.61 3.80
C ASN A 181 -21.58 12.25 4.99
N PRO A 182 -20.78 13.20 5.53
CA PRO A 182 -20.06 13.00 6.78
C PRO A 182 -21.00 12.64 7.92
N VAL A 183 -20.57 11.72 8.78
CA VAL A 183 -21.31 11.28 9.98
C VAL A 183 -20.38 11.18 11.17
N SER A 184 -20.95 11.11 12.39
CA SER A 184 -20.17 10.73 13.56
C SER A 184 -19.54 9.36 13.35
N CYS A 185 -18.25 9.23 13.68
CA CYS A 185 -17.53 7.98 13.52
C CYS A 185 -17.91 6.92 14.56
N SER A 186 -18.51 7.31 15.69
CA SER A 186 -18.78 6.39 16.80
C SER A 186 -19.69 5.23 16.37
N GLY A 187 -19.21 4.00 16.52
CA GLY A 187 -19.94 2.76 16.24
C GLY A 187 -20.08 2.42 14.76
N THR A 188 -19.34 3.07 13.87
CA THR A 188 -19.45 2.86 12.42
C THR A 188 -18.60 1.69 11.90
N GLY A 189 -17.55 1.29 12.62
CA GLY A 189 -16.54 0.33 12.19
C GLY A 189 -15.66 0.81 11.02
N GLN A 190 -15.77 2.08 10.61
CA GLN A 190 -15.03 2.64 9.49
C GLN A 190 -13.58 2.93 9.87
N ASP A 191 -12.70 3.06 8.86
CA ASP A 191 -11.30 3.41 9.07
C ASP A 191 -11.15 4.74 9.83
N GLY A 192 -12.02 5.72 9.57
CA GLY A 192 -12.04 7.00 10.29
C GLY A 192 -12.34 6.88 11.80
N GLU A 193 -13.01 5.82 12.23
CA GLU A 193 -13.24 5.49 13.64
C GLU A 193 -12.07 4.71 14.23
N ILE A 194 -11.71 3.61 13.57
CA ILE A 194 -10.76 2.63 14.11
C ILE A 194 -9.31 3.14 14.03
N ARG A 195 -8.97 3.85 12.96
CA ARG A 195 -7.65 4.45 12.70
C ARG A 195 -6.48 3.49 12.92
N SER A 196 -6.66 2.23 12.51
CA SER A 196 -5.68 1.16 12.74
C SER A 196 -4.36 1.44 12.02
N GLY A 197 -3.26 1.32 12.76
CA GLY A 197 -1.89 1.52 12.28
C GLY A 197 -1.09 2.46 13.18
N LEU A 198 0.19 2.62 12.87
CA LEU A 198 1.04 3.58 13.57
C LEU A 198 0.65 5.01 13.20
N PRO A 199 0.50 5.92 14.19
CA PRO A 199 0.23 7.33 13.93
C PRO A 199 1.40 7.95 13.18
N TRP A 200 1.12 9.02 12.44
CA TRP A 200 2.15 9.72 11.69
C TRP A 200 2.91 10.70 12.60
N PRO A 201 4.22 10.89 12.36
CA PRO A 201 4.98 11.91 13.08
C PRO A 201 4.53 13.32 12.67
N GLU A 202 4.59 14.28 13.60
CA GLU A 202 4.30 15.69 13.34
C GLU A 202 5.53 16.56 13.68
N PRO A 203 6.09 17.32 12.73
CA PRO A 203 5.76 17.30 11.30
C PRO A 203 6.19 15.98 10.64
N ARG A 204 5.46 15.50 9.63
CA ARG A 204 5.85 14.29 8.88
C ARG A 204 7.06 14.51 7.97
N PHE A 205 7.03 15.61 7.23
CA PHE A 205 8.03 15.92 6.21
C PHE A 205 8.98 17.01 6.69
N GLU A 206 10.26 16.84 6.38
CA GLU A 206 11.30 17.82 6.67
C GLU A 206 12.04 18.16 5.37
N LEU A 207 11.97 19.43 4.97
CA LEU A 207 12.67 19.92 3.78
C LEU A 207 14.18 20.04 4.05
N ARG A 208 15.00 19.47 3.16
CA ARG A 208 16.46 19.57 3.18
C ARG A 208 16.98 19.89 1.78
N ALA A 209 17.15 21.18 1.49
CA ALA A 209 17.45 21.69 0.15
C ALA A 209 16.43 21.15 -0.88
N GLU A 210 16.89 20.43 -1.91
CA GLU A 210 16.04 19.86 -2.97
C GLU A 210 15.52 18.45 -2.67
N ALA A 211 15.67 17.98 -1.43
CA ALA A 211 15.16 16.71 -0.95
C ALA A 211 14.20 16.91 0.23
N VAL A 212 13.27 15.98 0.41
CA VAL A 212 12.29 15.95 1.50
C VAL A 212 12.47 14.66 2.27
N PHE A 213 12.83 14.77 3.55
CA PHE A 213 12.90 13.63 4.45
C PHE A 213 11.52 13.29 4.99
N ASP A 214 11.06 12.06 4.77
CA ASP A 214 9.81 11.53 5.31
C ASP A 214 10.08 10.80 6.62
N ARG A 215 9.74 11.42 7.76
CA ARG A 215 10.00 10.87 9.10
C ARG A 215 9.23 9.58 9.36
N LEU A 216 8.10 9.36 8.68
CA LEU A 216 7.29 8.15 8.81
C LEU A 216 8.01 6.91 8.25
N THR A 217 8.77 7.10 7.17
CA THR A 217 9.33 6.00 6.39
C THR A 217 10.85 5.94 6.46
N GLY A 218 11.52 7.06 6.75
CA GLY A 218 12.98 7.19 6.75
C GLY A 218 13.56 7.43 5.35
N LEU A 219 12.69 7.58 4.35
CA LEU A 219 13.07 7.82 2.97
C LEU A 219 13.28 9.30 2.70
N PHE A 220 14.10 9.60 1.69
CA PHE A 220 14.18 10.94 1.12
C PHE A 220 13.58 10.92 -0.27
N TRP A 221 12.76 11.92 -0.56
CA TRP A 221 12.08 12.12 -1.82
C TRP A 221 12.64 13.36 -2.50
N THR A 222 12.68 13.41 -3.83
CA THR A 222 12.94 14.69 -4.51
C THR A 222 11.82 15.65 -4.18
N ARG A 223 12.15 16.93 -3.95
CA ARG A 223 11.14 17.97 -3.70
C ARG A 223 10.29 18.19 -4.95
N LEU A 224 10.93 18.24 -6.11
CA LEU A 224 10.27 18.23 -7.41
C LEU A 224 9.75 16.81 -7.67
N ALA A 225 8.43 16.65 -7.71
CA ALA A 225 7.78 15.35 -7.89
C ALA A 225 7.75 14.91 -9.37
N ASP A 226 7.96 15.83 -10.31
CA ASP A 226 8.06 15.56 -11.74
C ASP A 226 9.46 15.90 -12.26
N LEU A 227 10.29 14.88 -12.45
CA LEU A 227 11.69 15.03 -12.86
C LEU A 227 11.89 15.07 -14.38
N ALA A 228 10.81 14.99 -15.16
CA ALA A 228 10.83 15.02 -16.61
C ALA A 228 9.98 16.21 -17.13
N PRO A 229 10.18 16.68 -18.37
CA PRO A 229 9.35 17.75 -18.95
C PRO A 229 7.90 17.31 -19.25
N GLY A 230 7.50 16.11 -18.84
CA GLY A 230 6.18 15.54 -19.08
C GLY A 230 6.13 14.04 -18.77
N ARG A 231 5.09 13.38 -19.27
CA ARG A 231 4.93 11.92 -19.15
C ARG A 231 6.00 11.20 -19.96
N VAL A 232 6.52 10.11 -19.41
CA VAL A 232 7.57 9.28 -20.01
C VAL A 232 7.16 7.81 -20.01
N THR A 233 7.83 7.03 -20.84
CA THR A 233 7.76 5.56 -20.80
C THR A 233 8.43 5.03 -19.54
N TRP A 234 8.19 3.76 -19.22
CA TRP A 234 8.77 3.16 -18.02
C TRP A 234 10.30 3.03 -18.11
N GLU A 235 10.85 2.80 -19.30
CA GLU A 235 12.30 2.73 -19.53
C GLU A 235 12.96 4.12 -19.41
N GLU A 236 12.34 5.15 -20.00
CA GLU A 236 12.80 6.54 -19.87
C GLU A 236 12.80 6.99 -18.39
N ALA A 237 11.86 6.52 -17.57
CA ALA A 237 11.85 6.82 -16.13
C ALA A 237 13.14 6.38 -15.42
N PHE A 238 13.70 5.23 -15.78
CA PHE A 238 15.01 4.79 -15.26
C PHE A 238 16.16 5.64 -15.79
N GLN A 239 16.10 6.09 -17.05
CA GLN A 239 17.11 6.98 -17.62
C GLN A 239 17.12 8.35 -16.93
N VAL A 240 15.95 8.89 -16.58
CA VAL A 240 15.83 10.12 -15.77
C VAL A 240 16.56 9.97 -14.43
N VAL A 241 16.39 8.82 -13.75
CA VAL A 241 17.08 8.53 -12.49
C VAL A 241 18.59 8.36 -12.66
N VAL A 242 19.04 7.69 -13.74
CA VAL A 242 20.48 7.57 -14.06
C VAL A 242 21.10 8.95 -14.24
N GLU A 243 20.42 9.84 -14.96
CA GLU A 243 20.90 11.22 -15.16
C GLU A 243 20.89 12.04 -13.86
N LEU A 244 19.86 11.87 -13.03
CA LEU A 244 19.76 12.51 -11.71
C LEU A 244 20.97 12.14 -10.83
N ASN A 245 21.37 10.87 -10.85
CA ASN A 245 22.53 10.37 -10.13
C ASN A 245 23.85 10.86 -10.72
N ARG A 246 23.98 10.91 -12.05
CA ARG A 246 25.18 11.43 -12.74
C ARG A 246 25.48 12.87 -12.35
N ARG A 247 24.44 13.70 -12.20
CA ARG A 247 24.55 15.11 -11.79
C ARG A 247 24.72 15.31 -10.29
N LYS A 248 24.72 14.24 -9.50
CA LYS A 248 24.75 14.29 -8.02
C LYS A 248 23.65 15.22 -7.47
N PHE A 249 22.41 15.05 -7.92
CA PHE A 249 21.30 15.92 -7.51
C PHE A 249 21.17 16.00 -5.99
N SER A 250 21.10 17.23 -5.46
CA SER A 250 21.13 17.52 -4.02
C SER A 250 22.34 16.90 -3.28
N GLY A 251 23.46 16.69 -3.99
CA GLY A 251 24.68 16.08 -3.46
C GLY A 251 24.69 14.54 -3.43
N PHE A 252 23.66 13.89 -3.97
CA PHE A 252 23.47 12.42 -3.87
C PHE A 252 23.44 11.72 -5.22
N SER A 253 23.89 10.46 -5.24
CA SER A 253 23.97 9.61 -6.44
C SER A 253 23.36 8.22 -6.23
N ASP A 254 22.51 8.06 -5.22
CA ASP A 254 21.79 6.84 -4.84
C ASP A 254 20.26 6.99 -4.98
N TRP A 255 19.81 7.92 -5.84
CA TRP A 255 18.42 8.04 -6.23
C TRP A 255 17.96 6.85 -7.04
N ARG A 256 16.69 6.50 -6.90
CA ARG A 256 16.03 5.40 -7.60
C ARG A 256 14.56 5.72 -7.85
N LEU A 257 13.97 4.98 -8.78
CA LEU A 257 12.52 4.93 -8.88
C LEU A 257 11.98 4.17 -7.64
N PRO A 258 10.94 4.68 -6.96
CA PRO A 258 10.35 4.03 -5.79
C PRO A 258 9.61 2.75 -6.19
N ASN A 259 9.59 1.77 -5.30
CA ASN A 259 8.66 0.65 -5.48
C ASN A 259 7.23 1.07 -5.14
N ILE A 260 6.25 0.24 -5.52
CA ILE A 260 4.83 0.61 -5.36
C ILE A 260 4.40 0.77 -3.90
N ASN A 261 5.03 0.05 -2.96
CA ASN A 261 4.74 0.18 -1.53
C ASN A 261 5.27 1.51 -0.98
N GLU A 262 6.40 2.00 -1.48
CA GLU A 262 6.95 3.30 -1.10
C GLU A 262 6.11 4.45 -1.62
N LEU A 263 5.66 4.38 -2.88
CA LEU A 263 4.74 5.38 -3.42
C LEU A 263 3.42 5.43 -2.64
N GLU A 264 2.81 4.28 -2.36
CA GLU A 264 1.55 4.24 -1.59
C GLU A 264 1.73 4.75 -0.16
N SER A 265 2.93 4.67 0.42
CA SER A 265 3.20 5.20 1.76
C SER A 265 3.06 6.73 1.85
N LEU A 266 3.20 7.46 0.74
CA LEU A 266 2.96 8.90 0.69
C LEU A 266 1.47 9.25 0.85
N VAL A 267 0.57 8.33 0.49
CA VAL A 267 -0.86 8.60 0.40
C VAL A 267 -1.45 8.94 1.76
N ASP A 268 -2.24 10.02 1.77
CA ASP A 268 -3.19 10.33 2.83
C ASP A 268 -4.61 10.05 2.36
N ALA A 269 -5.24 9.04 2.96
CA ALA A 269 -6.59 8.61 2.61
C ALA A 269 -7.67 9.60 3.07
N GLN A 270 -7.32 10.64 3.82
CA GLN A 270 -8.20 11.75 4.17
C GLN A 270 -8.32 12.80 3.06
N TYR A 271 -7.34 12.86 2.15
CA TYR A 271 -7.26 13.89 1.13
C TYR A 271 -7.30 13.31 -0.28
N HIS A 272 -7.54 14.18 -1.24
CA HIS A 272 -7.53 13.86 -2.66
C HIS A 272 -7.16 15.12 -3.44
N SER A 273 -6.72 14.93 -4.67
CA SER A 273 -6.34 15.99 -5.61
C SER A 273 -5.33 17.02 -5.05
N PRO A 274 -4.16 16.59 -4.52
CA PRO A 274 -3.64 15.22 -4.42
C PRO A 274 -3.99 14.51 -3.10
N ALA A 275 -3.93 13.18 -3.08
CA ALA A 275 -4.06 12.36 -1.88
C ALA A 275 -2.76 12.36 -1.07
N LEU A 276 -2.33 13.54 -0.62
CA LEU A 276 -1.14 13.78 0.21
C LEU A 276 -1.53 14.60 1.46
N PRO A 277 -0.70 14.59 2.52
CA PRO A 277 -0.89 15.50 3.66
C PRO A 277 -0.88 16.96 3.20
N ARG A 278 -1.80 17.80 3.69
CA ARG A 278 -1.99 19.19 3.19
C ARG A 278 -0.73 20.05 3.21
N ASP A 279 0.09 19.90 4.26
CA ASP A 279 1.29 20.72 4.46
C ASP A 279 2.56 20.10 3.84
N HIS A 280 2.41 19.29 2.78
CA HIS A 280 3.55 18.66 2.12
C HIS A 280 4.45 19.69 1.41
N PRO A 281 5.79 19.54 1.44
CA PRO A 281 6.71 20.50 0.81
C PRO A 281 7.00 20.24 -0.68
N PHE A 282 6.34 19.24 -1.28
CA PHE A 282 6.56 18.83 -2.68
C PHE A 282 6.05 19.85 -3.70
N GLN A 283 6.74 19.92 -4.84
CA GLN A 283 6.47 20.82 -5.96
C GLN A 283 6.16 20.02 -7.24
N GLU A 284 5.43 20.64 -8.17
CA GLU A 284 5.01 20.03 -9.45
C GLU A 284 4.38 18.65 -9.27
N VAL A 285 3.52 18.50 -8.26
CA VAL A 285 2.81 17.25 -8.00
C VAL A 285 1.82 16.97 -9.15
N ARG A 286 2.01 15.84 -9.82
CA ARG A 286 1.18 15.29 -10.90
C ARG A 286 0.28 14.15 -10.43
N GLU A 287 -0.59 13.68 -11.33
CA GLU A 287 -1.58 12.64 -11.05
C GLU A 287 -1.02 11.20 -11.08
N TYR A 288 0.00 10.92 -11.89
CA TYR A 288 0.35 9.56 -12.30
C TYR A 288 1.84 9.29 -12.12
N TYR A 289 2.27 8.35 -11.29
CA TYR A 289 3.70 8.06 -11.10
C TYR A 289 4.04 6.61 -11.37
N TRP A 290 5.10 6.40 -12.16
CA TRP A 290 5.71 5.09 -12.32
C TRP A 290 6.31 4.61 -11.00
N SER A 291 6.12 3.33 -10.69
CA SER A 291 6.95 2.61 -9.71
C SER A 291 8.00 1.75 -10.42
N SER A 292 9.03 1.31 -9.71
CA SER A 292 9.99 0.31 -10.18
C SER A 292 9.44 -1.12 -10.16
N THR A 293 8.19 -1.31 -9.74
CA THR A 293 7.57 -2.64 -9.57
C THR A 293 6.85 -3.07 -10.84
N THR A 294 7.28 -4.17 -11.47
CA THR A 294 6.58 -4.80 -12.60
C THR A 294 5.30 -5.50 -12.15
N SER A 295 4.24 -5.49 -12.97
CA SER A 295 3.07 -6.35 -12.76
C SER A 295 3.40 -7.79 -13.13
N PHE A 296 3.46 -8.70 -12.16
CA PHE A 296 3.67 -10.12 -12.47
C PHE A 296 2.47 -10.78 -13.16
N TYR A 297 1.28 -10.17 -13.04
CA TYR A 297 0.08 -10.62 -13.75
C TYR A 297 0.31 -10.63 -15.26
N ASP A 298 0.82 -9.50 -15.77
CA ASP A 298 1.25 -9.28 -17.15
C ASP A 298 2.49 -8.36 -17.16
N PRO A 299 3.70 -8.91 -17.39
CA PRO A 299 4.96 -8.16 -17.34
C PRO A 299 5.13 -7.04 -18.38
N LEU A 300 4.21 -6.89 -19.35
CA LEU A 300 4.13 -5.70 -20.22
C LEU A 300 3.72 -4.44 -19.44
N TRP A 301 3.15 -4.61 -18.25
CA TRP A 301 2.67 -3.54 -17.38
C TRP A 301 3.58 -3.36 -16.17
N ALA A 302 3.63 -2.13 -15.67
CA ALA A 302 4.25 -1.80 -14.38
C ALA A 302 3.21 -1.16 -13.46
N TRP A 303 3.44 -1.29 -12.15
CA TRP A 303 2.61 -0.66 -11.14
C TRP A 303 2.82 0.85 -11.12
N ALA A 304 1.74 1.58 -10.85
CA ALA A 304 1.75 3.02 -10.79
C ALA A 304 0.83 3.56 -9.69
N LEU A 305 1.19 4.72 -9.15
CA LEU A 305 0.37 5.46 -8.19
C LEU A 305 -0.49 6.49 -8.93
N TYR A 306 -1.78 6.52 -8.58
CA TYR A 306 -2.77 7.45 -9.11
C TYR A 306 -3.08 8.46 -8.02
N LEU A 307 -2.26 9.49 -7.90
CA LEU A 307 -2.17 10.37 -6.73
C LEU A 307 -3.40 11.27 -6.55
N ALA A 308 -4.15 11.61 -7.60
CA ALA A 308 -5.39 12.37 -7.44
C ALA A 308 -6.37 11.68 -6.47
N LYS A 309 -6.39 10.34 -6.45
CA LYS A 309 -7.23 9.55 -5.54
C LYS A 309 -6.45 8.64 -4.61
N GLY A 310 -5.15 8.52 -4.76
CA GLY A 310 -4.31 7.59 -4.00
C GLY A 310 -4.47 6.11 -4.39
N ALA A 311 -4.91 5.78 -5.61
CA ALA A 311 -5.08 4.39 -6.05
C ALA A 311 -3.75 3.73 -6.45
N VAL A 312 -3.70 2.40 -6.35
CA VAL A 312 -2.59 1.59 -6.88
C VAL A 312 -3.09 0.82 -8.10
N GLY A 313 -2.64 1.25 -9.27
CA GLY A 313 -3.03 0.69 -10.57
C GLY A 313 -1.83 0.31 -11.42
N ILE A 314 -2.03 0.20 -12.73
CA ILE A 314 -1.02 -0.29 -13.67
C ILE A 314 -0.97 0.58 -14.93
N GLY A 315 0.21 0.63 -15.54
CA GLY A 315 0.47 1.31 -16.81
C GLY A 315 1.25 0.43 -17.77
N LEU A 316 0.98 0.54 -19.06
CA LEU A 316 1.71 -0.17 -20.11
C LEU A 316 3.11 0.43 -20.25
N LYS A 317 4.17 -0.38 -20.14
CA LYS A 317 5.56 0.11 -20.08
C LYS A 317 5.99 0.91 -21.31
N HIS A 318 5.46 0.55 -22.48
CA HIS A 318 5.83 1.11 -23.78
C HIS A 318 5.30 2.53 -24.06
N GLY A 319 4.26 2.98 -23.36
CA GLY A 319 3.66 4.28 -23.64
C GLY A 319 4.08 5.36 -22.65
N PRO A 320 4.18 6.64 -23.09
CA PRO A 320 4.53 7.75 -22.23
C PRO A 320 3.33 8.18 -21.40
N HIS A 321 3.06 7.42 -20.33
CA HIS A 321 1.80 7.51 -19.60
C HIS A 321 1.93 8.16 -18.22
N PHE A 322 3.10 8.07 -17.55
CA PHE A 322 3.26 8.49 -16.16
C PHE A 322 4.52 9.36 -15.97
N TYR A 323 4.57 10.05 -14.84
CA TYR A 323 5.64 10.95 -14.41
C TYR A 323 6.65 10.23 -13.51
N VAL A 324 7.79 10.89 -13.24
CA VAL A 324 8.92 10.31 -12.51
C VAL A 324 9.17 11.07 -11.21
N TRP A 325 8.99 10.39 -10.09
CA TRP A 325 9.32 10.90 -8.76
C TRP A 325 10.38 10.00 -8.14
N ALA A 326 11.55 10.53 -7.82
CA ALA A 326 12.65 9.73 -7.28
C ALA A 326 12.66 9.71 -5.75
N VAL A 327 13.12 8.58 -5.23
CA VAL A 327 13.34 8.31 -3.81
C VAL A 327 14.77 7.85 -3.59
N ARG A 328 15.30 8.00 -2.38
CA ARG A 328 16.57 7.41 -1.96
C ARG A 328 16.50 6.93 -0.52
N GLY A 329 17.52 6.16 -0.13
CA GLY A 329 17.59 5.52 1.18
C GLY A 329 16.78 4.23 1.26
N ARG A 330 16.74 3.66 2.48
CA ARG A 330 16.01 2.44 2.80
C ARG A 330 14.92 2.76 3.83
N PRO A 331 13.73 2.15 3.73
CA PRO A 331 12.70 2.33 4.74
C PRO A 331 13.19 1.89 6.14
N TRP A 332 12.68 2.54 7.19
CA TRP A 332 12.92 2.13 8.57
C TRP A 332 12.64 0.65 8.77
N ARG A 333 13.56 -0.02 9.48
CA ARG A 333 13.34 -1.36 10.05
C ARG A 333 12.73 -1.24 11.44
N PRO A 334 12.05 -2.29 11.94
CA PRO A 334 11.73 -2.35 13.36
C PRO A 334 12.98 -2.08 14.18
N ARG A 335 12.89 -1.23 15.20
CA ARG A 335 13.94 -1.19 16.22
C ARG A 335 13.89 -2.56 16.90
N GLU A 336 14.94 -3.35 16.77
CA GLU A 336 15.18 -4.41 17.77
C GLU A 336 15.23 -3.70 19.11
N ASP A 337 14.46 -4.19 20.07
CA ASP A 337 14.36 -3.56 21.39
C ASP A 337 15.77 -3.27 21.89
N SER A 338 16.03 -1.98 22.11
CA SER A 338 17.22 -1.53 22.82
C SER A 338 17.01 -2.02 24.25
N ASN A 339 17.46 -3.23 24.53
CA ASN A 339 17.67 -3.68 25.89
C ASN A 339 18.74 -2.72 26.44
N PRO A 340 18.41 -1.85 27.44
CA PRO A 340 19.45 -1.06 28.07
C PRO A 340 20.39 -2.07 28.74
N GLN A 341 21.62 -2.20 28.21
CA GLN A 341 22.67 -2.87 28.98
C GLN A 341 22.82 -2.09 30.29
N PRO A 342 22.78 -2.75 31.46
CA PRO A 342 23.18 -2.09 32.68
C PRO A 342 24.63 -1.65 32.52
N ALA A 343 24.89 -0.38 32.86
CA ALA A 343 26.25 0.11 33.00
C ALA A 343 26.90 -0.66 34.16
N ASP A 344 27.97 -1.40 33.85
CA ASP A 344 28.93 -1.88 34.84
C ASP A 344 29.88 -0.75 35.25
#